data_AF-A0A4P6UVC2-F1
#
_entry.id   AF-A0A4P6UVC2-F1
#
_cell.length_a   1.000
_cell.length_b   1.000
_cell.length_c   1.000
_cell.angle_alpha   90.00
_cell.angle_beta   90.00
_cell.angle_gamma   90.00
#
_symmetry.space_group_name_H-M   'P 1'
#
loop_
_entity.id
_entity.type
_entity.pdbx_description
1 polymer ?
#
loop_
_entity_poly.entity_id
_entity_poly.type
_entity_poly.pdbx_seq_one_letter_code
_entity_poly.pdbx_strand_id
1 'polypeptide(L)'
;MKKKSLTRIILFAAVVILLAFLFQQFVIHFSGDGFDKPEEALPKDGDYEWIEGPKSEKEQRYFFLSNGNEFGTVVVKKNFKGWTRGEFISAKLPDSLEENKIASAYSDEKILFGLMNRKGKAEVEVNGKKVVFIELSSLPTNTLELYGVVGYSIWYVNLEEFEETEHFHIKVMDEKGEITSELSF
;
A
#
# COMPACT_ATOMS: atom_id res chain seq x y z
N MET A 1 -47.61 27.83 35.34
CA MET A 1 -47.12 28.26 34.00
C MET A 1 -45.59 28.12 33.77
N LYS A 2 -44.79 27.50 34.67
CA LYS A 2 -43.31 27.41 34.54
C LYS A 2 -42.77 26.15 33.82
N LYS A 3 -43.51 25.02 33.82
CA LYS A 3 -43.03 23.74 33.24
C LYS A 3 -42.79 23.79 31.72
N LYS A 4 -43.66 24.45 30.95
CA LYS A 4 -43.50 24.56 29.47
C LYS A 4 -42.25 25.34 29.05
N SER A 5 -41.81 26.30 29.87
CA SER A 5 -40.59 27.09 29.61
C SER A 5 -39.34 26.23 29.81
N LEU A 6 -39.29 25.45 30.90
CA LEU A 6 -38.17 24.56 31.20
C LEU A 6 -38.01 23.44 30.15
N THR A 7 -39.11 22.83 29.71
CA THR A 7 -39.06 21.79 28.67
C THR A 7 -38.49 22.31 27.34
N ARG A 8 -38.82 23.54 26.94
CA ARG A 8 -38.27 24.16 25.72
C ARG A 8 -36.79 24.46 25.82
N ILE A 9 -36.34 24.93 26.98
CA ILE A 9 -34.90 25.19 27.25
C ILE A 9 -34.11 23.89 27.20
N ILE A 10 -34.61 22.83 27.84
CA ILE A 10 -33.95 21.51 27.84
C ILE A 10 -33.91 20.93 26.42
N LEU A 11 -35.01 21.03 25.66
CA LEU A 11 -35.06 20.56 24.28
C LEU A 11 -34.07 21.31 23.39
N PHE A 12 -34.00 22.63 23.53
CA PHE A 12 -33.04 23.45 22.79
C PHE A 12 -31.59 23.08 23.15
N ALA A 13 -31.28 22.92 24.43
CA ALA A 13 -29.96 22.48 24.88
C ALA A 13 -29.60 21.09 24.33
N ALA A 14 -30.54 20.14 24.31
CA ALA A 14 -30.32 18.82 23.74
C ALA A 14 -30.04 18.88 22.23
N VAL A 15 -30.75 19.72 21.48
CA VAL A 15 -30.51 19.94 20.04
C VAL A 15 -29.14 20.57 19.81
N VAL A 16 -28.74 21.56 20.60
CA VAL A 16 -27.41 22.18 20.49
C VAL A 16 -26.30 21.18 20.78
N ILE A 17 -26.45 20.35 21.81
CA ILE A 17 -25.48 19.29 22.13
C ILE A 17 -25.40 18.26 21.00
N LEU A 18 -26.54 17.84 20.44
CA LEU A 18 -26.58 16.92 19.30
C LEU A 18 -25.88 17.53 18.08
N LEU A 19 -26.14 18.80 17.76
CA LEU A 19 -25.51 19.50 16.64
C LEU A 19 -24.01 19.67 16.86
N ALA A 20 -23.56 19.99 18.07
CA ALA A 20 -22.15 20.08 18.42
C ALA A 20 -21.45 18.71 18.28
N PHE A 21 -22.10 17.63 18.73
CA PHE A 21 -21.60 16.28 18.56
C PHE A 21 -21.48 15.89 17.07
N LEU A 22 -22.53 16.16 16.28
CA LEU A 22 -22.50 15.91 14.83
C LEU A 22 -21.44 16.76 14.12
N PHE A 23 -21.26 18.02 14.51
CA PHE A 23 -20.21 18.89 13.97
C PHE A 23 -18.83 18.40 14.35
N GLN A 24 -18.62 17.91 15.58
CA GLN A 24 -17.36 17.32 15.99
C GLN A 24 -17.07 16.03 15.21
N GLN A 25 -18.06 15.16 15.01
CA GLN A 25 -17.90 13.96 14.17
C GLN A 25 -17.59 14.34 12.72
N PHE A 26 -18.28 15.36 12.18
CA PHE A 26 -17.99 15.95 10.89
C PHE A 26 -16.53 16.41 10.86
N VAL A 27 -16.10 17.30 11.74
CA VAL A 27 -14.71 17.82 11.74
C VAL A 27 -13.68 16.71 11.91
N ILE A 28 -13.86 15.72 12.79
CA ILE A 28 -12.87 14.65 12.99
C ILE A 28 -12.74 13.76 11.75
N HIS A 29 -13.84 13.39 11.09
CA HIS A 29 -13.78 12.66 9.82
C HIS A 29 -13.37 13.54 8.63
N PHE A 30 -13.47 14.85 8.78
CA PHE A 30 -13.33 15.83 7.72
C PHE A 30 -12.31 16.92 8.06
N SER A 31 -11.27 16.66 8.84
CA SER A 31 -10.14 17.57 9.08
C SER A 31 -8.86 16.89 8.62
N GLY A 32 -8.08 17.57 7.77
CA GLY A 32 -6.91 17.03 7.10
C GLY A 32 -6.66 17.72 5.76
N ASP A 33 -5.41 17.72 5.31
CA ASP A 33 -4.95 18.28 4.04
C ASP A 33 -5.35 17.33 2.91
N GLY A 34 -6.37 17.70 2.14
CA GLY A 34 -6.72 17.03 0.90
C GLY A 34 -5.94 17.66 -0.25
N PHE A 35 -5.15 16.86 -0.95
CA PHE A 35 -4.35 17.30 -2.09
C PHE A 35 -5.07 17.07 -3.42
N ASP A 36 -4.73 17.85 -4.45
CA ASP A 36 -5.36 17.70 -5.77
C ASP A 36 -4.85 16.46 -6.48
N LYS A 37 -3.58 16.12 -6.25
CA LYS A 37 -2.90 14.98 -6.86
C LYS A 37 -2.48 13.93 -5.82
N PRO A 38 -2.49 12.64 -6.19
CA PRO A 38 -2.10 11.56 -5.29
C PRO A 38 -0.63 11.66 -4.86
N GLU A 39 0.26 12.11 -5.75
CA GLU A 39 1.70 12.28 -5.48
C GLU A 39 1.97 13.36 -4.42
N GLU A 40 1.11 14.36 -4.32
CA GLU A 40 1.24 15.45 -3.35
C GLU A 40 0.95 15.00 -1.92
N ALA A 41 0.14 13.94 -1.77
CA ALA A 41 -0.20 13.32 -0.49
C ALA A 41 0.89 12.35 0.02
N LEU A 42 1.97 12.16 -0.74
CA LEU A 42 3.06 11.27 -0.35
C LEU A 42 3.89 11.86 0.81
N PRO A 43 4.47 10.98 1.66
CA PRO A 43 5.41 11.38 2.70
C PRO A 43 6.61 12.18 2.14
N LYS A 44 7.09 13.15 2.91
CA LYS A 44 8.24 14.02 2.57
C LYS A 44 9.28 14.07 3.70
N ASP A 45 9.15 13.17 4.66
CA ASP A 45 9.94 13.03 5.89
C ASP A 45 11.23 12.21 5.68
N GLY A 46 11.53 11.80 4.45
CA GLY A 46 12.73 11.04 4.10
C GLY A 46 13.02 11.07 2.61
N ASP A 47 14.11 10.41 2.24
CA ASP A 47 14.52 10.23 0.84
C ASP A 47 13.79 9.02 0.27
N TYR A 48 12.78 9.28 -0.56
CA TYR A 48 11.93 8.27 -1.16
C TYR A 48 12.08 8.25 -2.68
N GLU A 49 12.21 7.04 -3.22
CA GLU A 49 12.09 6.77 -4.65
C GLU A 49 10.74 6.09 -4.88
N TRP A 50 9.78 6.86 -5.39
CA TRP A 50 8.41 6.40 -5.57
C TRP A 50 8.22 5.68 -6.91
N ILE A 51 7.58 4.52 -6.85
CA ILE A 51 7.29 3.67 -8.00
C ILE A 51 5.77 3.48 -8.06
N GLU A 52 5.14 3.84 -9.18
CA GLU A 52 3.69 3.66 -9.33
C GLU A 52 3.29 2.18 -9.21
N GLY A 53 2.27 1.92 -8.40
CA GLY A 53 1.67 0.61 -8.22
C GLY A 53 0.21 0.55 -8.71
N PRO A 54 -0.57 -0.46 -8.29
CA PRO A 54 -1.97 -0.58 -8.63
C PRO A 54 -2.78 0.65 -8.17
N LYS A 55 -3.75 1.08 -8.99
CA LYS A 55 -4.60 2.24 -8.71
C LYS A 55 -6.05 2.00 -9.09
N SER A 56 -6.93 2.71 -8.39
CA SER A 56 -8.37 2.78 -8.61
C SER A 56 -8.84 4.25 -8.56
N GLU A 57 -10.14 4.49 -8.74
CA GLU A 57 -10.69 5.85 -8.63
C GLU A 57 -10.51 6.49 -7.26
N LYS A 58 -10.41 5.67 -6.21
CA LYS A 58 -10.37 6.11 -4.81
C LYS A 58 -9.07 5.85 -4.11
N GLU A 59 -8.17 5.07 -4.69
CA GLU A 59 -6.91 4.69 -4.06
C GLU A 59 -5.81 4.63 -5.09
N GLN A 60 -4.62 5.12 -4.74
CA GLN A 60 -3.42 4.92 -5.54
C GLN A 60 -2.33 4.37 -4.64
N ARG A 61 -1.74 3.27 -5.08
CA ARG A 61 -0.62 2.65 -4.41
C ARG A 61 0.68 3.11 -5.05
N TYR A 62 1.65 3.38 -4.20
CA TYR A 62 3.04 3.52 -4.61
C TYR A 62 3.86 2.48 -3.86
N PHE A 63 4.80 1.86 -4.56
CA PHE A 63 5.93 1.20 -3.93
C PHE A 63 7.02 2.23 -3.70
N PHE A 64 7.92 1.96 -2.77
CA PHE A 64 9.04 2.85 -2.53
C PHE A 64 10.32 2.10 -2.17
N LEU A 65 11.44 2.74 -2.49
CA LEU A 65 12.73 2.50 -1.86
C LEU A 65 13.06 3.72 -1.02
N SER A 66 13.52 3.53 0.22
CA SER A 66 13.88 4.65 1.09
C SER A 66 15.12 4.43 1.92
N ASN A 67 15.78 5.53 2.29
CA ASN A 67 16.87 5.57 3.27
C ASN A 67 18.03 4.58 2.98
N GLY A 68 18.22 4.21 1.71
CA GLY A 68 19.24 3.26 1.25
C GLY A 68 19.00 1.78 1.58
N ASN A 69 18.01 1.42 2.41
CA ASN A 69 17.84 0.03 2.85
C ASN A 69 16.39 -0.38 3.20
N GLU A 70 15.40 0.40 2.79
CA GLU A 70 13.98 0.09 3.02
C GLU A 70 13.23 -0.09 1.71
N PHE A 71 12.28 -1.01 1.73
CA PHE A 71 11.33 -1.26 0.65
C PHE A 71 9.94 -1.43 1.23
N GLY A 72 8.94 -0.89 0.54
CA GLY A 72 7.58 -0.99 1.03
C GLY A 72 6.55 -0.40 0.08
N THR A 73 5.39 -0.11 0.66
CA THR A 73 4.27 0.50 -0.06
C THR A 73 3.53 1.52 0.78
N VAL A 74 2.98 2.52 0.10
CA VAL A 74 2.06 3.49 0.66
C VAL A 74 0.80 3.54 -0.19
N VAL A 75 -0.35 3.65 0.46
CA VAL A 75 -1.62 3.93 -0.19
C VAL A 75 -1.99 5.38 0.08
N VAL A 76 -2.32 6.11 -0.97
CA VAL A 76 -3.03 7.40 -0.85
C VAL A 76 -4.49 7.19 -1.22
N LYS A 77 -5.38 7.72 -0.40
CA LYS A 77 -6.83 7.52 -0.54
C LYS A 77 -7.49 8.84 -0.93
N LYS A 78 -8.37 8.82 -1.92
CA LYS A 78 -9.17 9.96 -2.36
C LYS A 78 -10.44 10.04 -1.52
N ASN A 79 -10.65 11.20 -0.92
CA ASN A 79 -11.89 11.57 -0.26
C ASN A 79 -12.45 12.86 -0.90
N PHE A 80 -13.58 13.35 -0.40
CA PHE A 80 -14.24 14.56 -0.93
C PHE A 80 -13.38 15.84 -0.82
N LYS A 81 -12.31 15.85 -0.01
CA LYS A 81 -11.37 16.97 0.09
C LYS A 81 -10.19 16.87 -0.86
N GLY A 82 -9.98 15.70 -1.47
CA GLY A 82 -8.78 15.40 -2.25
C GLY A 82 -8.11 14.10 -1.79
N TRP A 83 -6.85 13.95 -2.17
CA TRP A 83 -6.00 12.82 -1.80
C TRP A 83 -5.38 13.01 -0.42
N THR A 84 -5.36 11.96 0.38
CA THR A 84 -4.76 11.95 1.73
C THR A 84 -3.86 10.74 1.89
N ARG A 85 -2.79 10.87 2.68
CA ARG A 85 -1.93 9.76 3.09
C ARG A 85 -2.76 8.70 3.81
N GLY A 86 -2.64 7.45 3.37
CA GLY A 86 -3.22 6.28 4.01
C GLY A 86 -2.16 5.42 4.69
N GLU A 87 -2.34 4.11 4.60
CA GLU A 87 -1.44 3.12 5.21
C GLU A 87 -0.06 3.13 4.57
N PHE A 88 0.94 2.93 5.40
CA PHE A 88 2.36 2.90 5.05
C PHE A 88 2.98 1.65 5.67
N ILE A 89 3.51 0.77 4.83
CA ILE A 89 4.17 -0.46 5.25
C ILE A 89 5.57 -0.45 4.69
N SER A 90 6.55 -0.67 5.57
CA SER A 90 7.97 -0.71 5.25
C SER A 90 8.59 -1.96 5.82
N ALA A 91 9.55 -2.51 5.08
CA ALA A 91 10.42 -3.57 5.53
C ALA A 91 11.86 -3.27 5.12
N LYS A 92 12.81 -3.92 5.80
CA LYS A 92 14.22 -3.84 5.41
C LYS A 92 14.40 -4.52 4.05
N LEU A 93 15.11 -3.85 3.14
CA LEU A 93 15.61 -4.45 1.91
C LEU A 93 16.53 -5.64 2.26
N PRO A 94 16.36 -6.78 1.59
CA PRO A 94 17.30 -7.88 1.71
C PRO A 94 18.66 -7.48 1.11
N ASP A 95 19.76 -7.86 1.77
CA ASP A 95 21.12 -7.45 1.36
C ASP A 95 21.48 -7.93 -0.06
N SER A 96 20.94 -9.08 -0.48
CA SER A 96 21.01 -9.57 -1.87
C SER A 96 19.92 -10.62 -2.13
N LEU A 97 19.36 -10.64 -3.34
CA LEU A 97 18.42 -11.66 -3.79
C LEU A 97 19.08 -12.60 -4.79
N GLU A 98 18.98 -13.90 -4.52
CA GLU A 98 19.35 -14.93 -5.48
C GLU A 98 18.49 -14.84 -6.74
N GLU A 99 19.09 -15.14 -7.89
CA GLU A 99 18.38 -15.12 -9.19
C GLU A 99 17.18 -16.06 -9.14
N ASN A 100 16.03 -15.55 -9.58
CA ASN A 100 14.77 -16.26 -9.65
C ASN A 100 14.32 -16.90 -8.33
N LYS A 101 14.59 -16.24 -7.19
CA LYS A 101 14.06 -16.63 -5.88
C LYS A 101 13.37 -15.48 -5.18
N ILE A 102 12.43 -15.82 -4.30
CA ILE A 102 11.75 -14.89 -3.41
C ILE A 102 12.20 -15.18 -1.99
N ALA A 103 12.88 -14.22 -1.36
CA ALA A 103 13.34 -14.36 0.02
C ALA A 103 12.28 -13.98 1.05
N SER A 104 11.37 -13.08 0.68
CA SER A 104 10.34 -12.54 1.56
C SER A 104 9.12 -12.07 0.79
N ALA A 105 7.98 -12.08 1.48
CA ALA A 105 6.71 -11.54 1.02
C ALA A 105 6.11 -10.68 2.12
N TYR A 106 5.47 -9.60 1.73
CA TYR A 106 4.88 -8.60 2.61
C TYR A 106 3.42 -8.39 2.23
N SER A 107 2.60 -7.97 3.19
CA SER A 107 1.18 -7.71 2.98
C SER A 107 0.81 -6.37 3.59
N ASP A 108 -0.11 -5.68 2.92
CA ASP A 108 -0.81 -4.50 3.45
C ASP A 108 -2.32 -4.69 3.57
N GLU A 109 -2.72 -5.94 3.78
CA GLU A 109 -4.12 -6.36 3.89
C GLU A 109 -4.90 -6.31 2.56
N LYS A 110 -4.40 -5.61 1.53
CA LYS A 110 -5.03 -5.55 0.20
C LYS A 110 -4.22 -6.22 -0.89
N ILE A 111 -2.89 -6.17 -0.80
CA ILE A 111 -2.02 -6.89 -1.72
C ILE A 111 -0.99 -7.71 -0.96
N LEU A 112 -0.54 -8.80 -1.58
CA LEU A 112 0.71 -9.47 -1.22
C LEU A 112 1.77 -9.06 -2.23
N PHE A 113 2.96 -8.69 -1.76
CA PHE A 113 4.02 -8.15 -2.61
C PHE A 113 5.42 -8.49 -2.12
N GLY A 114 6.40 -8.33 -2.99
CA GLY A 114 7.81 -8.50 -2.64
C GLY A 114 8.74 -8.10 -3.77
N LEU A 115 10.03 -8.32 -3.54
CA LEU A 115 11.09 -8.13 -4.54
C LEU A 115 11.59 -9.47 -5.05
N MET A 116 12.05 -9.47 -6.29
CA MET A 116 12.67 -10.63 -6.93
C MET A 116 13.74 -10.16 -7.90
N ASN A 117 14.90 -10.81 -7.85
CA ASN A 117 15.90 -10.69 -8.92
C ASN A 117 15.45 -11.55 -10.10
N ARG A 118 14.72 -10.95 -11.03
CA ARG A 118 14.04 -11.68 -12.10
C ARG A 118 14.90 -11.72 -13.35
N LYS A 119 15.27 -12.92 -13.76
CA LYS A 119 16.06 -13.15 -14.97
C LYS A 119 15.29 -13.99 -15.98
N GLY A 120 15.18 -13.46 -17.19
CA GLY A 120 14.42 -14.10 -18.27
C GLY A 120 12.92 -14.06 -18.00
N LYS A 121 12.23 -15.16 -18.34
CA LYS A 121 10.77 -15.29 -18.21
C LYS A 121 10.31 -16.02 -16.96
N ALA A 122 11.04 -15.89 -15.85
CA ALA A 122 10.59 -16.48 -14.60
C ALA A 122 9.18 -15.98 -14.24
N GLU A 123 8.32 -16.93 -13.88
CA GLU A 123 6.94 -16.70 -13.47
C GLU A 123 6.79 -16.92 -11.97
N VAL A 124 5.90 -16.17 -11.34
CA VAL A 124 5.57 -16.33 -9.94
C VAL A 124 4.07 -16.53 -9.82
N GLU A 125 3.67 -17.51 -9.02
CA GLU A 125 2.29 -17.78 -8.69
C GLU A 125 2.09 -17.79 -7.18
N VAL A 126 0.95 -17.24 -6.75
CA VAL A 126 0.49 -17.28 -5.37
C VAL A 126 -0.83 -18.04 -5.35
N ASN A 127 -0.90 -19.18 -4.66
CA ASN A 127 -2.06 -20.08 -4.64
C ASN A 127 -2.63 -20.38 -6.05
N GLY A 128 -1.73 -20.55 -7.04
CA GLY A 128 -2.09 -20.82 -8.43
C GLY A 128 -2.55 -19.59 -9.24
N LYS A 129 -2.49 -18.39 -8.68
CA LYS A 129 -2.74 -17.12 -9.39
C LYS A 129 -1.44 -16.46 -9.80
N LYS A 130 -1.35 -16.04 -11.06
CA LYS A 130 -0.20 -15.29 -11.57
C LYS A 130 -0.11 -13.92 -10.92
N VAL A 131 1.11 -13.51 -10.56
CA VAL A 131 1.39 -12.18 -10.04
C VAL A 131 1.58 -11.16 -11.18
N VAL A 132 1.50 -9.89 -10.83
CA VAL A 132 1.90 -8.77 -11.68
C VAL A 132 3.32 -8.37 -11.34
N PHE A 133 4.12 -8.04 -12.35
CA PHE A 133 5.49 -7.54 -12.20
C PHE A 133 5.59 -6.06 -12.57
N ILE A 134 6.38 -5.32 -11.79
CA ILE A 134 6.81 -3.95 -12.09
C ILE A 134 8.34 -3.96 -12.15
N GLU A 135 8.87 -3.67 -13.33
CA GLU A 135 10.32 -3.65 -13.56
C GLU A 135 10.93 -2.37 -12.97
N LEU A 136 11.94 -2.52 -12.11
CA LEU A 136 12.64 -1.37 -11.52
C LEU A 136 13.59 -0.69 -12.51
N SER A 137 13.84 -1.28 -13.67
CA SER A 137 14.70 -0.75 -14.73
C SER A 137 14.30 0.64 -15.26
N SER A 138 13.11 1.12 -14.92
CA SER A 138 12.64 2.48 -15.19
C SER A 138 13.27 3.54 -14.27
N LEU A 139 13.83 3.14 -13.12
CA LEU A 139 14.53 4.03 -12.21
C LEU A 139 15.91 4.41 -12.75
N PRO A 140 16.44 5.59 -12.36
CA PRO A 140 17.81 5.99 -12.69
C PRO A 140 18.85 4.96 -12.24
N THR A 141 19.89 4.73 -13.05
CA THR A 141 20.94 3.73 -12.76
C THR A 141 21.62 3.97 -11.41
N ASN A 142 21.88 5.23 -11.06
CA ASN A 142 22.45 5.61 -9.76
C ASN A 142 21.52 5.23 -8.59
N THR A 143 20.20 5.30 -8.77
CA THR A 143 19.22 4.84 -7.77
C THR A 143 19.28 3.32 -7.65
N LEU A 144 19.28 2.59 -8.76
CA LEU A 144 19.37 1.12 -8.75
C LEU A 144 20.64 0.61 -8.06
N GLU A 145 21.77 1.25 -8.31
CA GLU A 145 23.05 0.94 -7.67
C GLU A 145 23.07 1.30 -6.19
N LEU A 146 22.54 2.47 -5.80
CA LEU A 146 22.46 2.92 -4.41
C LEU A 146 21.70 1.93 -3.54
N TYR A 147 20.59 1.38 -4.05
CA TYR A 147 19.74 0.45 -3.34
C TYR A 147 20.10 -1.03 -3.57
N GLY A 148 21.07 -1.33 -4.44
CA GLY A 148 21.46 -2.72 -4.75
C GLY A 148 20.35 -3.54 -5.43
N VAL A 149 19.46 -2.88 -6.19
CA VAL A 149 18.27 -3.50 -6.82
C VAL A 149 18.37 -3.58 -8.35
N VAL A 150 19.59 -3.57 -8.88
CA VAL A 150 19.85 -3.72 -10.32
C VAL A 150 19.29 -5.07 -10.81
N GLY A 151 18.40 -5.03 -11.80
CA GLY A 151 17.76 -6.23 -12.37
C GLY A 151 16.60 -6.78 -11.52
N TYR A 152 16.20 -6.09 -10.45
CA TYR A 152 15.08 -6.52 -9.64
C TYR A 152 13.75 -6.04 -10.23
N SER A 153 12.70 -6.79 -9.90
CA SER A 153 11.32 -6.45 -10.17
C SER A 153 10.53 -6.53 -8.86
N ILE A 154 9.51 -5.70 -8.75
CA ILE A 154 8.47 -5.87 -7.73
C ILE A 154 7.47 -6.87 -8.28
N TRP A 155 7.07 -7.85 -7.48
CA TRP A 155 5.94 -8.71 -7.77
C TRP A 155 4.79 -8.39 -6.80
N TYR A 156 3.54 -8.48 -7.25
CA TYR A 156 2.39 -8.36 -6.37
C TYR A 156 1.14 -9.09 -6.89
N VAL A 157 0.22 -9.39 -5.98
CA VAL A 157 -1.12 -9.91 -6.28
C VAL A 157 -2.17 -9.26 -5.37
N ASN A 158 -3.39 -9.05 -5.88
CA ASN A 158 -4.48 -8.51 -5.07
C ASN A 158 -5.09 -9.59 -4.20
N LEU A 159 -5.26 -9.30 -2.90
CA LEU A 159 -5.81 -10.26 -1.95
C LEU A 159 -7.31 -10.49 -2.15
N GLU A 160 -8.03 -9.52 -2.73
CA GLU A 160 -9.44 -9.66 -3.12
C GLU A 160 -9.67 -10.78 -4.15
N GLU A 161 -8.60 -11.24 -4.82
CA GLU A 161 -8.68 -12.33 -5.78
C GLU A 161 -8.73 -13.71 -5.10
N PHE A 162 -8.49 -13.83 -3.79
CA PHE A 162 -8.45 -15.12 -3.09
C PHE A 162 -9.68 -15.32 -2.20
N GLU A 163 -10.24 -16.53 -2.21
CA GLU A 163 -11.33 -16.91 -1.31
C GLU A 163 -10.84 -17.10 0.13
N GLU A 164 -9.61 -17.59 0.29
CA GLU A 164 -8.93 -17.80 1.57
C GLU A 164 -7.60 -17.05 1.60
N THR A 165 -7.39 -16.26 2.67
CA THR A 165 -6.19 -15.43 2.86
C THR A 165 -5.37 -15.85 4.09
N GLU A 166 -5.71 -16.99 4.70
CA GLU A 166 -5.04 -17.50 5.90
C GLU A 166 -3.72 -18.22 5.59
N HIS A 167 -3.61 -18.79 4.38
CA HIS A 167 -2.43 -19.52 3.92
C HIS A 167 -2.06 -19.12 2.49
N PHE A 168 -0.82 -18.65 2.32
CA PHE A 168 -0.27 -18.32 1.02
C PHE A 168 0.86 -19.26 0.65
N HIS A 169 0.78 -19.77 -0.58
CA HIS A 169 1.75 -20.65 -1.17
C HIS A 169 2.30 -20.01 -2.44
N ILE A 170 3.55 -19.56 -2.36
CA ILE A 170 4.24 -18.84 -3.44
C ILE A 170 5.15 -19.82 -4.16
N LYS A 171 4.98 -19.94 -5.48
CA LYS A 171 5.84 -20.73 -6.36
C LYS A 171 6.55 -19.82 -7.33
N VAL A 172 7.85 -20.03 -7.50
CA VAL A 172 8.65 -19.42 -8.55
C VAL A 172 9.03 -20.48 -9.56
N MET A 173 8.76 -20.23 -10.83
CA MET A 173 8.99 -21.16 -11.92
C MET A 173 9.92 -20.55 -12.95
N ASP A 174 10.83 -21.35 -13.50
CA ASP A 174 11.68 -20.94 -14.61
C ASP A 174 10.96 -21.01 -15.97
N GLU A 175 11.69 -20.73 -17.05
CA GLU A 175 11.13 -20.74 -18.41
C GLU A 175 10.67 -22.14 -18.89
N LYS A 176 11.10 -23.21 -18.21
CA LYS A 176 10.70 -24.60 -18.49
C LYS A 176 9.51 -25.05 -17.62
N GLY A 177 9.06 -24.19 -16.70
CA GLY A 177 8.03 -24.53 -15.72
C GLY A 177 8.55 -25.34 -14.54
N GLU A 178 9.86 -25.42 -14.33
CA GLU A 178 10.45 -26.07 -13.17
C GLU A 178 10.39 -25.12 -11.96
N ILE A 179 9.97 -25.63 -10.80
CA ILE A 179 9.91 -24.85 -9.56
C ILE A 179 11.34 -24.61 -9.08
N THR A 180 11.72 -23.33 -8.95
CA THR A 180 13.05 -22.87 -8.53
C THR A 180 13.07 -22.37 -7.08
N SER A 181 11.93 -21.95 -6.56
CA SER A 181 11.75 -21.49 -5.19
C SER A 181 10.29 -21.66 -4.77
N GLU A 182 10.07 -21.93 -3.48
CA GLU A 182 8.75 -22.09 -2.89
C GLU A 182 8.73 -21.49 -1.48
N LEU A 183 7.66 -20.77 -1.15
CA LEU A 183 7.45 -20.18 0.17
C LEU A 183 6.02 -20.50 0.63
N SER A 184 5.83 -20.84 1.90
CA SER A 184 4.50 -21.07 2.47
C SER A 184 4.40 -20.41 3.84
N PHE A 185 3.33 -19.66 4.08
CA PHE A 185 3.06 -18.99 5.36
C PHE A 185 1.57 -18.80 5.58
#